data_AF-A0A402BAT7-F1
#
_entry.id   AF-A0A402BAT7-F1
#
_cell.length_a   1.000
_cell.length_b   1.000
_cell.length_c   1.000
_cell.angle_alpha   90.00
_cell.angle_beta   90.00
_cell.angle_gamma   90.00
#
_symmetry.space_group_name_H-M   'P 1'
#
loop_
_entity.id
_entity.type
_entity.pdbx_description
1 polymer ?
#
loop_
_entity_poly.entity_id
_entity_poly.type
_entity_poly.pdbx_seq_one_letter_code
_entity_poly.pdbx_strand_id
1 'polypeptide(L)'
;MNDNEISQELTWYKSSLLEAKSYLSQKAWPAKFPELHARFTTVAMSDIDGCRKIAGELLKDDNYDVRLGALRLLRSLKLRDTILSLMIIRVALKEEGLREEALFALWTKDTYKVLPQILEFAEKGYYQALTMARYLLRTPEEIHQGIAIARKYLLSEDYEVREASLFLLQKYASIPEEAPLILAAVQKYLDELFISALKKAPPELVLEPLKVLRSPIGKEYAEYVDLTHTIDFLEKKEKEITENKIHFFVEGNKE
;
A
#
# COMPACT_ATOMS: atom_id res chain seq x y z
N MET A 1 13.01 29.26 -14.94
CA MET A 1 12.57 29.27 -16.34
C MET A 1 11.66 30.46 -16.59
N ASN A 2 11.83 31.13 -17.72
CA ASN A 2 10.90 32.16 -18.20
C ASN A 2 9.69 31.52 -18.92
N ASP A 3 8.68 32.32 -19.24
CA ASP A 3 7.43 31.80 -19.81
C ASP A 3 7.60 31.19 -21.22
N ASN A 4 8.56 31.69 -22.01
CA ASN A 4 8.87 31.12 -23.32
C ASN A 4 9.48 29.72 -23.18
N GLU A 5 10.43 29.55 -22.26
CA GLU A 5 11.04 28.25 -21.96
C GLU A 5 10.00 27.23 -21.47
N ILE A 6 9.07 27.66 -20.60
CA ILE A 6 7.97 26.81 -20.12
C ILE A 6 7.07 26.39 -21.28
N SER A 7 6.70 27.31 -22.18
CA SER A 7 5.87 27.00 -23.35
C SER A 7 6.55 26.00 -24.29
N GLN A 8 7.86 26.12 -24.48
CA GLN A 8 8.65 25.18 -25.29
C GLN A 8 8.68 23.78 -24.64
N GLU A 9 8.98 23.70 -23.35
CA GLU A 9 8.94 22.43 -22.61
C GLU A 9 7.55 21.79 -22.66
N LEU A 10 6.49 22.58 -22.46
CA LEU A 10 5.11 22.08 -22.51
C LEU A 10 4.77 21.49 -23.87
N THR A 11 5.11 22.19 -24.95
CA THR A 11 4.89 21.70 -26.31
C THR A 11 5.62 20.37 -26.54
N TRP A 12 6.87 20.29 -26.09
CA TRP A 12 7.67 19.09 -26.20
C TRP A 12 7.08 17.92 -25.40
N TYR A 13 6.72 18.12 -24.12
CA TYR A 13 6.13 17.06 -23.29
C TYR A 13 4.80 16.57 -23.86
N LYS A 14 3.92 17.46 -24.33
CA LYS A 14 2.63 17.06 -24.92
C LYS A 14 2.84 16.16 -26.13
N SER A 15 3.68 16.57 -27.08
CA SER A 15 3.98 15.76 -28.26
C SER A 15 4.59 14.40 -27.89
N SER A 16 5.60 14.39 -27.02
CA SER A 16 6.27 13.15 -26.60
C SER A 16 5.34 12.20 -25.83
N LEU A 17 4.43 12.72 -25.00
CA LEU A 17 3.45 11.89 -24.30
C LEU A 17 2.41 11.29 -25.26
N LEU A 18 2.00 12.03 -26.29
CA LEU A 18 1.09 11.53 -27.32
C LEU A 18 1.76 10.48 -28.21
N GLU A 19 3.03 10.66 -28.57
CA GLU A 19 3.81 9.64 -29.27
C GLU A 19 3.96 8.37 -28.41
N ALA A 20 4.08 8.53 -27.08
CA ALA A 20 4.15 7.43 -26.13
C ALA A 20 2.80 6.75 -25.86
N LYS A 21 1.68 7.23 -26.42
CA LYS A 21 0.31 6.78 -26.08
C LYS A 21 0.12 5.27 -26.20
N SER A 22 0.62 4.65 -27.26
CA SER A 22 0.48 3.20 -27.48
C SER A 22 1.13 2.35 -26.38
N TYR A 23 1.99 2.96 -25.56
CA TYR A 23 2.68 2.33 -24.44
C TYR A 23 2.10 2.76 -23.08
N LEU A 24 1.16 3.71 -23.04
CA LEU A 24 0.51 4.16 -21.81
C LEU A 24 -0.38 3.07 -21.19
N SER A 25 -0.75 2.01 -21.90
CA SER A 25 -1.44 0.86 -21.27
C SER A 25 -0.47 -0.10 -20.55
N GLN A 26 0.85 0.04 -20.74
CA GLN A 26 1.83 -0.92 -20.25
C GLN A 26 2.38 -0.52 -18.88
N LYS A 27 2.43 -1.48 -17.93
CA LYS A 27 3.00 -1.28 -16.58
C LYS A 27 4.48 -0.84 -16.60
N ALA A 28 5.22 -1.16 -17.66
CA ALA A 28 6.66 -0.86 -17.82
C ALA A 28 6.97 0.48 -18.51
N TRP A 29 6.02 1.42 -18.53
CA TRP A 29 6.16 2.69 -19.26
C TRP A 29 7.47 3.46 -19.00
N PRO A 30 7.99 3.58 -17.76
CA PRO A 30 9.22 4.34 -17.53
C PRO A 30 10.47 3.77 -18.21
N ALA A 31 10.55 2.45 -18.36
CA ALA A 31 11.67 1.81 -19.04
C ALA A 31 11.68 2.08 -20.55
N LYS A 32 10.55 2.48 -21.13
CA LYS A 32 10.40 2.72 -22.57
C LYS A 32 10.68 4.17 -22.99
N PHE A 33 10.67 5.11 -22.05
CA PHE A 33 10.89 6.54 -22.34
C PHE A 33 11.91 7.16 -21.37
N PRO A 34 13.14 6.61 -21.26
CA PRO A 34 14.14 7.08 -20.31
C PRO A 34 14.50 8.56 -20.53
N GLU A 35 14.49 9.05 -21.77
CA GLU A 35 14.78 10.44 -22.10
C GLU A 35 13.73 11.41 -21.53
N LEU A 36 12.46 11.06 -21.66
CA LEU A 36 11.34 11.85 -21.15
C LEU A 36 11.39 11.96 -19.62
N HIS A 37 11.71 10.85 -18.95
CA HIS A 37 11.93 10.82 -17.51
C HIS A 37 13.16 11.61 -17.07
N ALA A 38 14.29 11.43 -17.77
CA ALA A 38 15.52 12.14 -17.46
C ALA A 38 15.33 13.65 -17.60
N ARG A 39 14.73 14.10 -18.70
CA ARG A 39 14.44 15.53 -18.93
C ARG A 39 13.54 16.10 -17.84
N PHE A 40 12.45 15.42 -17.49
CA PHE A 40 11.53 15.90 -16.46
C PHE A 40 12.19 15.93 -15.08
N THR A 41 13.03 14.94 -14.77
CA THR A 41 13.84 14.92 -13.55
C THR A 41 14.84 16.07 -13.53
N THR A 42 15.53 16.34 -14.64
CA THR A 42 16.46 17.47 -14.76
C THR A 42 15.76 18.80 -14.50
N VAL A 43 14.58 19.04 -15.10
CA VAL A 43 13.79 20.24 -14.84
C VAL A 43 13.38 20.33 -13.37
N ALA A 44 12.89 19.23 -12.78
CA ALA A 44 12.50 19.21 -11.36
C ALA A 44 13.66 19.51 -10.41
N MET A 45 14.88 19.08 -10.74
CA MET A 45 16.07 19.30 -9.93
C MET A 45 16.68 20.70 -10.11
N SER A 46 16.59 21.30 -11.30
CA SER A 46 17.17 22.62 -11.59
C SER A 46 16.21 23.77 -11.31
N ASP A 47 14.91 23.57 -11.51
CA ASP A 47 13.88 24.58 -11.33
C ASP A 47 12.54 23.94 -10.94
N ILE A 48 12.34 23.76 -9.62
CA ILE A 48 11.13 23.15 -9.09
C ILE A 48 9.87 23.97 -9.41
N ASP A 49 9.96 25.30 -9.51
CA ASP A 49 8.82 26.15 -9.84
C ASP A 49 8.45 26.02 -11.32
N GLY A 50 9.45 25.97 -12.21
CA GLY A 50 9.27 25.58 -13.62
C GLY A 50 8.61 24.21 -13.74
N CYS A 51 9.09 23.21 -13.01
CA CYS A 51 8.49 21.87 -12.97
C CYS A 51 7.04 21.87 -12.49
N ARG A 52 6.72 22.63 -11.43
CA ARG A 52 5.33 22.76 -10.92
C ARG A 52 4.41 23.40 -11.95
N LYS A 53 4.87 24.43 -12.66
CA LYS A 53 4.10 25.06 -13.76
C LYS A 53 3.85 24.06 -14.89
N ILE A 54 4.90 23.37 -15.35
CA ILE A 54 4.79 22.37 -16.42
C ILE A 54 3.82 21.25 -16.01
N ALA A 55 4.01 20.65 -14.83
CA ALA A 55 3.12 19.61 -14.32
C ALA A 55 1.67 20.11 -14.18
N GLY A 56 1.49 21.33 -13.68
CA GLY A 56 0.17 21.94 -13.51
C GLY A 56 -0.59 22.12 -14.83
N GLU A 57 0.10 22.49 -15.90
CA GLU A 57 -0.52 22.61 -17.23
C GLU A 57 -0.75 21.25 -17.89
N LEU A 58 0.18 20.29 -17.75
CA LEU A 58 -0.02 18.93 -18.29
C LEU A 58 -1.18 18.20 -17.61
N LEU A 59 -1.36 18.37 -16.29
CA LEU A 59 -2.47 17.76 -15.55
C LEU A 59 -3.83 18.41 -15.83
N LYS A 60 -3.87 19.56 -16.50
CA LYS A 60 -5.10 20.24 -16.92
C LYS A 60 -5.35 20.13 -18.42
N ASP A 61 -4.48 19.45 -19.16
CA ASP A 61 -4.62 19.31 -20.61
C ASP A 61 -5.95 18.63 -20.96
N ASP A 62 -6.61 19.07 -22.04
CA ASP A 62 -7.89 18.50 -22.45
C ASP A 62 -7.76 17.02 -22.85
N ASN A 63 -6.58 16.60 -23.29
CA ASN A 63 -6.31 15.23 -23.71
C ASN A 63 -6.05 14.31 -22.51
N TYR A 64 -6.88 13.27 -22.37
CA TYR A 64 -6.76 12.25 -21.32
C TYR A 64 -5.38 11.58 -21.28
N ASP A 65 -4.80 11.26 -22.44
CA ASP A 65 -3.51 10.56 -22.53
C ASP A 65 -2.35 11.44 -22.03
N VAL A 66 -2.44 12.76 -22.27
CA VAL A 66 -1.47 13.74 -21.74
C VAL A 66 -1.54 13.77 -20.22
N ARG A 67 -2.75 13.86 -19.65
CA ARG A 67 -2.92 13.85 -18.18
C ARG A 67 -2.43 12.55 -17.54
N LEU A 68 -2.75 11.41 -18.15
CA LEU A 68 -2.24 10.10 -17.72
C LEU A 68 -0.71 10.03 -17.77
N GLY A 69 -0.12 10.48 -18.87
CA GLY A 69 1.34 10.56 -19.04
C GLY A 69 2.00 11.49 -18.02
N ALA A 70 1.36 12.61 -17.69
CA ALA A 70 1.82 13.54 -16.67
C ALA A 70 1.84 12.90 -15.26
N LEU A 71 0.82 12.13 -14.90
CA LEU A 71 0.80 11.38 -13.64
C LEU A 71 1.95 10.37 -13.57
N ARG A 72 2.26 9.68 -14.67
CA ARG A 72 3.37 8.72 -14.72
C ARG A 72 4.74 9.37 -14.67
N LEU A 73 4.89 10.53 -15.30
CA LEU A 73 6.05 11.39 -15.11
C LEU A 73 6.22 11.76 -13.64
N LEU A 74 5.14 12.25 -13.01
CA LEU A 74 5.16 12.65 -11.61
C LEU A 74 5.45 11.48 -10.67
N ARG A 75 4.95 10.28 -10.97
CA ARG A 75 5.26 9.04 -10.25
C ARG A 75 6.75 8.71 -10.28
N SER A 76 7.42 8.92 -11.42
CA SER A 76 8.85 8.64 -11.55
C SER A 76 9.74 9.59 -10.77
N LEU A 77 9.23 10.78 -10.42
CA LEU A 77 9.98 11.74 -9.63
C LEU A 77 10.09 11.28 -8.17
N LYS A 78 11.31 11.03 -7.73
CA LYS A 78 11.65 10.78 -6.33
C LYS A 78 11.85 12.09 -5.55
N LEU A 79 10.87 13.00 -5.66
CA LEU A 79 10.93 14.32 -5.05
C LEU A 79 9.74 14.55 -4.11
N ARG A 80 10.04 14.94 -2.87
CA ARG A 80 9.04 15.35 -1.89
C ARG A 80 8.64 16.81 -2.13
N ASP A 81 7.47 17.01 -2.72
CA ASP A 81 6.92 18.33 -2.99
C ASP A 81 5.42 18.40 -2.66
N THR A 82 5.06 19.27 -1.73
CA THR A 82 3.68 19.42 -1.28
C THR A 82 2.76 19.96 -2.39
N ILE A 83 3.24 20.90 -3.20
CA ILE A 83 2.40 21.54 -4.22
C ILE A 83 2.06 20.53 -5.31
N LEU A 84 3.05 19.76 -5.78
CA LEU A 84 2.82 18.66 -6.71
C LEU A 84 1.88 17.61 -6.13
N SER A 85 2.02 17.25 -4.85
CA SER A 85 1.13 16.29 -4.19
C SER A 85 -0.31 16.79 -4.15
N LEU A 86 -0.53 18.06 -3.83
CA LEU A 86 -1.87 18.68 -3.86
C LEU A 86 -2.45 18.75 -5.28
N MET A 87 -1.63 18.98 -6.30
CA MET A 87 -2.07 18.92 -7.70
C MET A 87 -2.54 17.52 -8.08
N ILE A 88 -1.80 16.48 -7.70
CA ILE A 88 -2.15 15.09 -7.99
C ILE A 88 -3.44 14.68 -7.25
N ILE A 89 -3.59 15.05 -5.97
CA ILE A 89 -4.82 14.81 -5.21
C ILE A 89 -6.05 15.43 -5.89
N ARG A 90 -5.92 16.65 -6.45
CA ARG A 90 -7.02 17.28 -7.20
C ARG A 90 -7.45 16.46 -8.40
N VAL A 91 -6.51 15.81 -9.10
CA VAL A 91 -6.84 14.89 -10.20
C VAL A 91 -7.57 13.67 -9.67
N ALA A 92 -7.06 13.03 -8.60
CA ALA A 92 -7.71 11.86 -8.00
C ALA A 92 -9.16 12.12 -7.55
N LEU A 93 -9.44 13.33 -7.03
CA LEU A 93 -10.76 13.73 -6.57
C LEU A 93 -11.74 14.01 -7.73
N LYS A 94 -11.25 14.54 -8.86
CA LYS A 94 -12.10 15.01 -9.97
C LYS A 94 -12.26 14.00 -11.10
N GLU A 95 -11.28 13.15 -11.33
CA GLU A 95 -11.19 12.31 -12.52
C GLU A 95 -11.14 10.84 -12.14
N GLU A 96 -12.31 10.19 -12.17
CA GLU A 96 -12.44 8.77 -11.84
C GLU A 96 -11.51 7.87 -12.67
N GLY A 97 -11.42 8.10 -13.98
CA GLY A 97 -10.56 7.32 -14.87
C GLY A 97 -9.06 7.45 -14.59
N LEU A 98 -8.63 8.52 -13.91
CA LEU A 98 -7.21 8.76 -13.56
C LEU A 98 -6.92 8.54 -12.08
N ARG A 99 -7.92 8.18 -11.27
CA ARG A 99 -7.82 8.16 -9.81
C ARG A 99 -6.73 7.22 -9.31
N GLU A 100 -6.70 5.99 -9.81
CA GLU A 100 -5.68 4.99 -9.42
C GLU A 100 -4.27 5.43 -9.80
N GLU A 101 -4.05 5.93 -11.02
CA GLU A 101 -2.72 6.42 -11.42
C GLU A 101 -2.32 7.65 -10.60
N ALA A 102 -3.27 8.52 -10.24
CA ALA A 102 -3.01 9.66 -9.39
C ALA A 102 -2.60 9.23 -7.97
N LEU A 103 -3.30 8.26 -7.37
CA LEU A 103 -2.90 7.69 -6.09
C LEU A 103 -1.52 7.00 -6.18
N PHE A 104 -1.24 6.30 -7.27
CA PHE A 104 0.08 5.72 -7.51
C PHE A 104 1.17 6.81 -7.59
N ALA A 105 0.90 7.92 -8.28
CA ALA A 105 1.84 9.02 -8.41
C ALA A 105 2.11 9.75 -7.08
N LEU A 106 1.21 9.63 -6.08
CA LEU A 106 1.43 10.15 -4.73
C LEU A 106 2.34 9.27 -3.88
N TRP A 107 2.36 7.96 -4.10
CA TRP A 107 3.15 7.02 -3.31
C TRP A 107 4.63 7.41 -3.22
N THR A 108 5.18 8.02 -4.26
CA THR A 108 6.59 8.44 -4.28
C THR A 108 6.87 9.76 -3.57
N LYS A 109 5.83 10.42 -3.03
CA LYS A 109 5.89 11.78 -2.51
C LYS A 109 5.32 11.82 -1.10
N ASP A 110 6.12 11.41 -0.11
CA ASP A 110 5.78 11.44 1.32
C ASP A 110 5.37 12.84 1.82
N THR A 111 4.11 13.22 1.62
CA THR A 111 3.58 14.50 2.06
C THR A 111 2.42 14.27 3.01
N TYR A 112 2.69 14.40 4.31
CA TYR A 112 1.67 14.26 5.36
C TYR A 112 0.46 15.19 5.18
N LYS A 113 0.62 16.35 4.52
CA LYS A 113 -0.48 17.27 4.22
C LYS A 113 -1.61 16.69 3.36
N VAL A 114 -1.38 15.59 2.64
CA VAL A 114 -2.44 14.91 1.88
C VAL A 114 -3.14 13.80 2.66
N LEU A 115 -2.72 13.52 3.90
CA LEU A 115 -3.26 12.41 4.70
C LEU A 115 -4.79 12.43 4.83
N PRO A 116 -5.47 13.58 5.07
CA PRO A 116 -6.93 13.58 5.15
C PRO A 116 -7.59 13.00 3.90
N GLN A 117 -7.11 13.37 2.70
CA GLN A 117 -7.63 12.83 1.45
C GLN A 117 -7.22 11.37 1.24
N ILE A 118 -6.03 10.96 1.68
CA ILE A 118 -5.63 9.55 1.66
C ILE A 118 -6.57 8.70 2.52
N LEU A 119 -6.95 9.18 3.71
CA LEU A 119 -7.91 8.49 4.57
C LEU A 119 -9.30 8.43 3.92
N GLU A 120 -9.76 9.48 3.25
CA GLU A 120 -11.02 9.46 2.50
C GLU A 120 -11.03 8.42 1.37
N PHE A 121 -9.91 8.24 0.66
CA PHE A 121 -9.78 7.18 -0.35
C PHE A 121 -9.64 5.79 0.30
N ALA A 122 -8.88 5.66 1.39
CA ALA A 122 -8.74 4.40 2.11
C ALA A 122 -10.09 3.90 2.64
N GLU A 123 -10.93 4.80 3.16
CA GLU A 123 -12.31 4.50 3.57
C GLU A 123 -13.19 3.93 2.46
N LYS A 124 -12.87 4.23 1.20
CA LYS A 124 -13.55 3.74 0.01
C LYS A 124 -12.89 2.47 -0.59
N GLY A 125 -11.85 1.95 0.05
CA GLY A 125 -11.22 0.67 -0.33
C GLY A 125 -10.17 0.78 -1.42
N TYR A 126 -9.62 1.97 -1.66
CA TYR A 126 -8.55 2.15 -2.65
C TYR A 126 -7.23 1.55 -2.13
N TYR A 127 -6.72 0.52 -2.81
CA TYR A 127 -5.49 -0.19 -2.44
C TYR A 127 -4.30 0.76 -2.21
N GLN A 128 -4.05 1.68 -3.15
CA GLN A 128 -2.94 2.61 -3.05
C GLN A 128 -3.10 3.54 -1.83
N ALA A 129 -4.33 3.95 -1.50
CA ALA A 129 -4.59 4.80 -0.35
C ALA A 129 -4.39 4.05 0.98
N LEU A 130 -4.84 2.79 1.09
CA LEU A 130 -4.57 1.93 2.25
C LEU A 130 -3.07 1.75 2.46
N THR A 131 -2.36 1.46 1.36
CA THR A 131 -0.91 1.29 1.38
C THR A 131 -0.25 2.59 1.85
N MET A 132 -0.63 3.75 1.31
CA MET A 132 -0.09 5.05 1.74
C MET A 132 -0.39 5.38 3.19
N ALA A 133 -1.62 5.11 3.66
CA ALA A 133 -2.01 5.33 5.05
C ALA A 133 -1.03 4.60 5.98
N ARG A 134 -0.63 3.36 5.66
CA ARG A 134 0.38 2.62 6.44
C ARG A 134 1.67 3.42 6.71
N TYR A 135 2.07 4.37 5.87
CA TYR A 135 3.30 5.16 6.05
C TYR A 135 3.07 6.56 6.60
N LEU A 136 1.87 7.11 6.45
CA LEU A 136 1.59 8.49 6.78
C LEU A 136 0.99 8.70 8.18
N LEU A 137 0.38 7.69 8.80
CA LEU A 137 -0.24 7.81 10.12
C LEU A 137 0.83 8.02 11.21
N ARG A 138 0.62 9.03 12.06
CA ARG A 138 1.57 9.46 13.08
C ARG A 138 0.94 9.60 14.46
N THR A 139 -0.26 10.15 14.56
CA THR A 139 -0.92 10.35 15.86
C THR A 139 -1.73 9.12 16.28
N PRO A 140 -2.01 8.92 17.58
CA PRO A 140 -2.87 7.83 18.04
C PRO A 140 -4.25 7.83 17.38
N GLU A 141 -4.85 9.00 17.19
CA GLU A 141 -6.17 9.17 16.57
C GLU A 141 -6.17 8.71 15.11
N GLU A 142 -5.14 9.12 14.36
CA GLU A 142 -4.92 8.69 12.98
C GLU A 142 -4.70 7.18 12.90
N ILE A 143 -3.88 6.64 13.80
CA ILE A 143 -3.61 5.22 13.87
C ILE A 143 -4.90 4.43 14.14
N HIS A 144 -5.70 4.85 15.11
CA HIS A 144 -6.99 4.22 15.39
C HIS A 144 -7.94 4.27 14.19
N GLN A 145 -8.01 5.41 13.49
CA GLN A 145 -8.79 5.53 12.27
C GLN A 145 -8.29 4.57 11.18
N GLY A 146 -6.96 4.50 10.96
CA GLY A 146 -6.36 3.58 10.01
C GLY A 146 -6.62 2.11 10.33
N ILE A 147 -6.55 1.73 11.61
CA ILE A 147 -6.90 0.38 12.07
C ILE A 147 -8.37 0.07 11.78
N ALA A 148 -9.28 0.99 12.09
CA ALA A 148 -10.71 0.81 11.81
C ALA A 148 -10.99 0.60 10.31
N ILE A 149 -10.34 1.38 9.45
CA ILE A 149 -10.40 1.21 7.99
C ILE A 149 -9.87 -0.16 7.59
N ALA A 150 -8.70 -0.56 8.07
CA ALA A 150 -8.09 -1.84 7.69
C ALA A 150 -8.94 -3.04 8.12
N ARG A 151 -9.56 -2.99 9.31
CA ARG A 151 -10.49 -4.04 9.78
C ARG A 151 -11.69 -4.20 8.83
N LYS A 152 -12.25 -3.09 8.34
CA LYS A 152 -13.38 -3.09 7.37
C LYS A 152 -13.02 -3.84 6.08
N TYR A 153 -11.76 -3.76 5.64
CA TYR A 153 -11.32 -4.29 4.35
C TYR A 153 -10.54 -5.61 4.44
N LEU A 154 -10.26 -6.14 5.64
CA LEU A 154 -9.52 -7.40 5.80
C LEU A 154 -10.22 -8.61 5.16
N LEU A 155 -11.55 -8.54 5.02
CA LEU A 155 -12.37 -9.57 4.37
C LEU A 155 -12.83 -9.18 2.96
N SER A 156 -12.26 -8.13 2.34
CA SER A 156 -12.55 -7.72 0.96
C SER A 156 -12.37 -8.88 -0.03
N GLU A 157 -13.13 -8.95 -1.11
CA GLU A 157 -12.88 -9.94 -2.19
C GLU A 157 -11.61 -9.60 -3.00
N ASP A 158 -11.24 -8.33 -3.04
CA ASP A 158 -10.01 -7.85 -3.70
C ASP A 158 -8.77 -8.19 -2.86
N TYR A 159 -7.86 -8.99 -3.44
CA TYR A 159 -6.63 -9.45 -2.79
C TYR A 159 -5.69 -8.30 -2.41
N GLU A 160 -5.47 -7.32 -3.30
CA GLU A 160 -4.53 -6.22 -3.04
C GLU A 160 -5.03 -5.38 -1.86
N VAL A 161 -6.35 -5.12 -1.81
CA VAL A 161 -7.00 -4.41 -0.71
C VAL A 161 -6.88 -5.18 0.62
N ARG A 162 -7.07 -6.49 0.61
CA ARG A 162 -6.87 -7.35 1.79
C ARG A 162 -5.43 -7.32 2.28
N GLU A 163 -4.47 -7.49 1.37
CA GLU A 163 -3.03 -7.45 1.67
C GLU A 163 -2.64 -6.13 2.32
N ALA A 164 -3.01 -4.99 1.70
CA ALA A 164 -2.72 -3.68 2.25
C ALA A 164 -3.33 -3.47 3.64
N SER A 165 -4.54 -3.98 3.85
CA SER A 165 -5.23 -3.94 5.15
C SER A 165 -4.48 -4.75 6.21
N LEU A 166 -4.08 -5.98 5.89
CA LEU A 166 -3.30 -6.83 6.80
C LEU A 166 -1.97 -6.15 7.18
N PHE A 167 -1.28 -5.58 6.20
CA PHE A 167 -0.03 -4.87 6.45
C PHE A 167 -0.18 -3.62 7.31
N LEU A 168 -1.30 -2.90 7.20
CA LEU A 168 -1.60 -1.78 8.07
C LEU A 168 -1.82 -2.28 9.51
N LEU A 169 -2.64 -3.33 9.69
CA LEU A 169 -2.88 -3.95 11.00
C LEU A 169 -1.59 -4.47 11.62
N GLN A 170 -0.75 -5.17 10.87
CA GLN A 170 0.54 -5.68 11.38
C GLN A 170 1.49 -4.57 11.85
N LYS A 171 1.35 -3.36 11.30
CA LYS A 171 2.20 -2.22 11.69
C LYS A 171 1.69 -1.53 12.95
N TYR A 172 0.37 -1.39 13.09
CA TYR A 172 -0.23 -0.49 14.07
C TYR A 172 -1.11 -1.16 15.12
N ALA A 173 -1.57 -2.38 14.88
CA ALA A 173 -2.40 -3.14 15.80
C ALA A 173 -1.64 -4.33 16.40
N SER A 174 -2.14 -4.82 17.54
CA SER A 174 -1.64 -6.02 18.20
C SER A 174 -2.21 -7.26 17.50
N ILE A 175 -1.37 -8.13 16.95
CA ILE A 175 -1.84 -9.38 16.32
C ILE A 175 -2.69 -10.24 17.26
N PRO A 176 -2.39 -10.36 18.57
CA PRO A 176 -3.31 -10.99 19.52
C PRO A 176 -4.75 -10.45 19.48
N GLU A 177 -4.93 -9.14 19.34
CA GLU A 177 -6.27 -8.52 19.28
C GLU A 177 -6.95 -8.77 17.93
N GLU A 178 -6.19 -8.76 16.84
CA GLU A 178 -6.70 -8.96 15.49
C GLU A 178 -6.82 -10.44 15.08
N ALA A 179 -6.29 -11.36 15.89
CA ALA A 179 -6.19 -12.78 15.55
C ALA A 179 -7.52 -13.42 15.12
N PRO A 180 -8.68 -13.13 15.76
CA PRO A 180 -9.97 -13.67 15.31
C PRO A 180 -10.35 -13.21 13.89
N LEU A 181 -10.08 -11.95 13.55
CA LEU A 181 -10.40 -11.40 12.23
C LEU A 181 -9.44 -11.93 11.15
N ILE A 182 -8.15 -12.03 11.46
CA ILE A 182 -7.16 -12.64 10.57
C ILE A 182 -7.51 -14.12 10.34
N LEU A 183 -7.90 -14.86 11.38
CA LEU A 183 -8.33 -16.25 11.27
C LEU A 183 -9.57 -16.39 10.38
N ALA A 184 -10.55 -15.49 10.50
CA ALA A 184 -11.71 -15.47 9.61
C ALA A 184 -11.30 -15.25 8.13
N ALA A 185 -10.29 -14.40 7.88
CA ALA A 185 -9.74 -14.21 6.54
C ALA A 185 -9.04 -15.48 6.02
N VAL A 186 -8.27 -16.18 6.87
CA VAL A 186 -7.65 -17.47 6.52
C VAL A 186 -8.70 -18.53 6.21
N GLN A 187 -9.77 -18.64 7.00
CA GLN A 187 -10.86 -19.58 6.74
C GLN A 187 -11.57 -19.31 5.42
N LYS A 188 -11.70 -18.04 5.04
CA LYS A 188 -12.39 -17.64 3.82
C LYS A 188 -11.54 -17.81 2.56
N TYR A 189 -10.25 -17.45 2.62
CA TYR A 189 -9.40 -17.31 1.44
C TYR A 189 -8.20 -18.26 1.39
N LEU A 190 -7.83 -18.91 2.50
CA LEU A 190 -6.63 -19.76 2.62
C LEU A 190 -5.33 -19.12 2.12
N ASP A 191 -5.21 -17.82 2.33
CA ASP A 191 -4.11 -17.00 1.83
C ASP A 191 -2.83 -17.18 2.66
N GLU A 192 -1.70 -17.49 1.98
CA GLU A 192 -0.39 -17.75 2.61
C GLU A 192 0.07 -16.60 3.53
N LEU A 193 -0.24 -15.37 3.16
CA LEU A 193 0.21 -14.18 3.90
C LEU A 193 -0.53 -14.08 5.23
N PHE A 194 -1.82 -14.37 5.21
CA PHE A 194 -2.69 -14.37 6.39
C PHE A 194 -2.36 -15.54 7.32
N ILE A 195 -2.11 -16.73 6.75
CA ILE A 195 -1.64 -17.90 7.50
C ILE A 195 -0.34 -17.55 8.24
N SER A 196 0.64 -16.99 7.53
CA SER A 196 1.93 -16.60 8.09
C SER A 196 1.80 -15.53 9.19
N ALA A 197 0.85 -14.59 9.05
CA ALA A 197 0.60 -13.56 10.05
C ALA A 197 0.18 -14.15 11.41
N LEU A 198 -0.54 -15.28 11.42
CA LEU A 198 -1.02 -15.93 12.65
C LEU A 198 0.10 -16.53 13.51
N LYS A 199 1.33 -16.68 13.01
CA LYS A 199 2.50 -17.06 13.83
C LYS A 199 2.72 -16.10 15.02
N LYS A 200 2.32 -14.85 14.86
CA LYS A 200 2.43 -13.82 15.91
C LYS A 200 1.29 -13.87 16.92
N ALA A 201 0.21 -14.60 16.67
CA ALA A 201 -0.92 -14.73 17.57
C ALA A 201 -0.60 -15.61 18.80
N PRO A 202 -1.41 -15.52 19.88
CA PRO A 202 -1.39 -16.48 20.98
C PRO A 202 -1.83 -17.88 20.47
N PRO A 203 -1.04 -18.95 20.68
CA PRO A 203 -1.40 -20.29 20.22
C PRO A 203 -2.79 -20.75 20.66
N GLU A 204 -3.18 -20.43 21.90
CA GLU A 204 -4.48 -20.79 22.48
C GLU A 204 -5.70 -20.25 21.72
N LEU A 205 -5.51 -19.20 20.90
CA LEU A 205 -6.59 -18.62 20.10
C LEU A 205 -6.70 -19.22 18.70
N VAL A 206 -5.60 -19.70 18.12
CA VAL A 206 -5.53 -19.98 16.67
C VAL A 206 -5.09 -21.39 16.32
N LEU A 207 -4.42 -22.10 17.24
CA LEU A 207 -3.82 -23.39 16.94
C LEU A 207 -4.86 -24.45 16.55
N GLU A 208 -5.88 -24.65 17.38
CA GLU A 208 -6.93 -25.64 17.11
C GLU A 208 -7.76 -25.30 15.86
N PRO A 209 -8.22 -24.04 15.65
CA PRO A 209 -8.85 -23.65 14.40
C PRO A 209 -8.01 -23.94 13.14
N LEU A 210 -6.69 -23.71 13.19
CA LEU A 210 -5.80 -23.99 12.06
C LEU A 210 -5.64 -25.49 11.80
N LYS A 211 -5.57 -26.33 12.85
CA LYS A 211 -5.55 -27.80 12.70
C LYS A 211 -6.82 -28.31 12.03
N VAL A 212 -7.99 -27.81 12.44
CA VAL A 212 -9.28 -28.14 11.84
C VAL A 212 -9.29 -27.74 10.36
N LEU A 213 -8.82 -26.53 10.06
CA LEU A 213 -8.79 -26.01 8.69
C LEU A 213 -7.81 -26.77 7.78
N ARG A 214 -6.68 -27.25 8.31
CA ARG A 214 -5.71 -28.07 7.57
C ARG A 214 -6.26 -29.47 7.25
N SER A 215 -7.04 -30.06 8.14
CA SER A 215 -7.47 -31.48 8.06
C SER A 215 -8.08 -31.91 6.71
N PRO A 216 -8.95 -31.14 6.05
CA PRO A 216 -9.53 -31.54 4.75
C PRO A 216 -8.61 -31.26 3.55
N ILE A 217 -7.47 -30.57 3.72
CA ILE A 217 -6.60 -30.16 2.62
C ILE A 217 -5.59 -31.27 2.32
N GLY A 218 -5.45 -31.63 1.05
CA GLY A 218 -4.46 -32.63 0.59
C GLY A 218 -3.02 -32.16 0.81
N LYS A 219 -2.08 -33.10 0.99
CA LYS A 219 -0.66 -32.78 1.26
C LYS A 219 0.07 -32.17 0.06
N GLU A 220 -0.51 -32.32 -1.12
CA GLU A 220 -0.01 -31.80 -2.40
C GLU A 220 -0.26 -30.30 -2.60
N TYR A 221 -1.15 -29.69 -1.81
CA TYR A 221 -1.51 -28.28 -1.91
C TYR A 221 -0.53 -27.39 -1.13
N ALA A 222 -0.25 -26.19 -1.65
CA ALA A 222 0.67 -25.23 -1.03
C ALA A 222 0.15 -24.77 0.35
N GLU A 223 -1.16 -24.55 0.45
CA GLU A 223 -1.85 -24.12 1.65
C GLU A 223 -1.69 -25.13 2.79
N TYR A 224 -1.62 -26.44 2.49
CA TYR A 224 -1.33 -27.46 3.49
C TYR A 224 0.06 -27.29 4.08
N VAL A 225 1.05 -26.96 3.24
CA VAL A 225 2.44 -26.73 3.67
C VAL A 225 2.51 -25.49 4.55
N ASP A 226 1.88 -24.40 4.15
CA ASP A 226 1.87 -23.14 4.92
C ASP A 226 1.16 -23.28 6.27
N LEU A 227 0.01 -23.95 6.30
CA LEU A 227 -0.70 -24.27 7.53
C LEU A 227 0.16 -25.17 8.43
N THR A 228 0.79 -26.20 7.88
CA THR A 228 1.66 -27.11 8.65
C THR A 228 2.82 -26.34 9.29
N HIS A 229 3.55 -25.56 8.52
CA HIS A 229 4.66 -24.75 9.06
C HIS A 229 4.20 -23.76 10.15
N THR A 230 3.00 -23.21 10.02
CA THR A 230 2.44 -22.27 11.01
C THR A 230 1.98 -22.99 12.27
N ILE A 231 1.31 -24.13 12.13
CA ILE A 231 0.90 -25.00 13.24
C ILE A 231 2.12 -25.47 14.03
N ASP A 232 3.13 -26.04 13.36
CA ASP A 232 4.34 -26.55 14.01
C ASP A 232 5.07 -25.44 14.80
N PHE A 233 5.10 -24.22 14.24
CA PHE A 233 5.65 -23.05 14.94
C PHE A 233 4.85 -22.70 16.20
N LEU A 234 3.53 -22.73 16.13
CA LEU A 234 2.64 -22.40 17.24
C LEU A 234 2.67 -23.47 18.34
N GLU A 235 2.73 -24.75 18.01
CA GLU A 235 2.88 -25.85 18.98
C GLU A 235 4.19 -25.73 19.75
N LYS A 236 5.29 -25.41 19.05
CA LYS A 236 6.58 -25.15 19.69
C LYS A 236 6.48 -23.99 20.68
N LYS A 237 5.85 -22.89 20.27
CA LYS A 237 5.65 -21.70 21.10
C LYS A 237 4.78 -22.00 22.33
N GLU A 238 3.71 -22.78 22.18
CA GLU A 238 2.84 -23.19 23.29
C GLU A 238 3.60 -24.03 24.34
N LYS A 239 4.45 -24.94 23.87
CA LYS A 239 5.30 -25.76 24.74
C LYS A 239 6.28 -24.90 25.55
N GLU A 240 6.96 -23.95 24.90
CA GLU A 240 7.88 -23.01 25.56
C GLU A 240 7.16 -22.15 26.62
N ILE A 241 5.94 -21.69 26.34
CA ILE A 241 5.12 -20.94 27.30
C ILE A 241 4.76 -21.81 28.52
N THR A 242 4.40 -23.07 28.29
CA THR A 242 4.01 -24.02 29.36
C THR A 242 5.20 -24.37 30.26
N GLU A 243 6.36 -24.65 29.68
CA GLU A 243 7.59 -24.95 30.42
C GLU A 243 8.03 -23.77 31.30
N ASN A 244 7.99 -22.54 30.76
CA ASN A 244 8.30 -21.33 31.51
C ASN A 244 7.35 -21.11 32.70
N LYS A 245 6.03 -21.32 32.51
CA LYS A 245 5.04 -21.20 33.60
C LYS A 245 5.31 -22.16 34.75
N ILE A 246 5.71 -23.40 34.44
CA ILE A 246 6.06 -24.41 35.46
C ILE A 246 7.29 -23.97 36.24
N HIS A 247 8.32 -23.45 35.57
CA HIS A 247 9.55 -22.97 36.23
C HIS A 247 9.27 -21.87 37.25
N PHE A 248 8.51 -20.84 36.87
CA PHE A 248 8.12 -19.75 37.78
C PHE A 248 7.32 -20.23 38.98
N PHE A 249 6.44 -21.23 38.80
CA PHE A 249 5.65 -21.79 39.89
C PHE A 249 6.50 -22.61 40.88
N VAL A 250 7.55 -23.28 40.41
CA VAL A 250 8.46 -24.06 41.28
C VAL A 250 9.40 -23.15 42.07
N GLU A 251 9.83 -22.03 41.51
CA GLU A 251 10.72 -21.08 42.20
C GLU A 251 9.99 -20.17 43.19
N GLY A 252 8.77 -19.74 42.88
CA GLY A 252 7.97 -18.90 43.78
C GLY A 252 7.46 -19.61 45.05
N ASN A 253 7.56 -20.94 45.12
CA ASN A 253 7.17 -21.74 46.29
C ASN A 253 8.37 -22.13 47.19
N LYS A 254 9.56 -21.54 46.96
CA LYS A 254 10.76 -21.76 47.78
C LYS A 254 11.04 -20.64 48.79
N GLU A 255 10.13 -19.67 48.93
CA GLU A 255 10.14 -18.63 49.98
C GLU A 255 9.22 -19.02 51.15
#